data_AF-A0A317ES16-F1
#
_entry.id   AF-A0A317ES16-F1
#
_cell.length_a   1.000
_cell.length_b   1.000
_cell.length_c   1.000
_cell.angle_alpha   90.00
_cell.angle_beta   90.00
_cell.angle_gamma   90.00
#
_symmetry.space_group_name_H-M   'P 1'
#
loop_
_entity.id
_entity.type
_entity.pdbx_description
1 polymer ?
#
loop_
_entity_poly.entity_id
_entity_poly.type
_entity_poly.pdbx_seq_one_letter_code
_entity_poly.pdbx_strand_id
1 'polypeptide(L)'
;MSKEFKLQLLYPIGLLALAGLIIPVVVHLWSIKQGKTLKIGSVALLGESATSSAKSLKITDLLLFFLRCLILILIAFVLAQPYLKKRININKDSGWILVQKNQFNEVYKSNKKTVDSLLKLGFELHNFDMGFTQFQLTDSLLQAKPQSNLSYTSLFNQLNKQVPTGSSVYLFADHQLKHFDSNLPKPNFKLIWKETAHTDTLKTWQKSFLGRNYDAKSTPSQTSYVIQESQNLPPMSVLIFDPEGADSKYIRAGLNAISDFTKRKIEIRNWNSPVQTKADVGFWLSDQPIAELNLSRLKDSARVLSYQKGKIITQHTTLLLNQSQSQPIELRKRIALDKIRGAHIWSDGFGQAILILENQKPRKQFHFYSRFNPQWTDLIWNEQFVKALIPIVLSNQDVAYFGFEDHALDQRVIHKTQFNAPKIGQSGPYNKIENENLDHIIWCIAFLALMVERILSFRKKQI
;
A
#
# COMPACT_ATOMS: atom_id res chain seq x y z
N MET A 1 34.17 -29.45 -1.32
CA MET A 1 32.93 -28.64 -1.42
C MET A 1 31.79 -29.46 -0.81
N SER A 2 31.59 -29.36 0.51
CA SER A 2 30.51 -30.07 1.20
C SER A 2 29.18 -29.37 0.90
N LYS A 3 28.29 -30.04 0.16
CA LYS A 3 26.90 -29.59 0.01
C LYS A 3 26.15 -30.06 1.25
N GLU A 4 25.86 -29.14 2.17
CA GLU A 4 24.93 -29.43 3.26
C GLU A 4 23.50 -29.26 2.78
N PHE A 5 22.74 -30.35 2.80
CA PHE A 5 21.31 -30.36 2.52
C PHE A 5 20.57 -30.37 3.86
N LYS A 6 19.65 -29.42 4.07
CA LYS A 6 18.79 -29.40 5.25
C LYS A 6 17.32 -29.38 4.81
N LEU A 7 16.56 -30.40 5.19
CA LEU A 7 15.12 -30.45 4.96
C LEU A 7 14.40 -29.51 5.95
N GLN A 8 13.48 -28.68 5.47
CA GLN A 8 12.61 -27.83 6.28
C GLN A 8 11.16 -27.89 5.76
N LEU A 9 10.20 -27.57 6.63
CA LEU A 9 8.77 -27.60 6.32
C LEU A 9 8.22 -26.17 6.26
N LEU A 10 7.50 -25.83 5.19
CA LEU A 10 6.92 -24.48 5.06
C LEU A 10 5.68 -24.33 5.95
N TYR A 11 4.86 -25.38 6.05
CA TYR A 11 3.66 -25.42 6.88
C TYR A 11 3.69 -26.62 7.84
N PRO A 12 4.44 -26.54 8.97
CA PRO A 12 4.58 -27.66 9.92
C PRO A 12 3.24 -28.19 10.45
N ILE A 13 2.22 -27.32 10.49
CA ILE A 13 0.85 -27.66 10.91
C ILE A 13 0.19 -28.72 10.01
N GLY A 14 0.62 -28.84 8.75
CA GLY A 14 0.12 -29.86 7.81
C GLY A 14 0.34 -31.29 8.30
N LEU A 15 1.31 -31.51 9.20
CA LEU A 15 1.56 -32.83 9.82
C LEU A 15 0.40 -33.29 10.73
N LEU A 16 -0.52 -32.40 11.15
CA LEU A 16 -1.73 -32.81 11.86
C LEU A 16 -2.60 -33.77 11.04
N ALA A 17 -2.50 -33.75 9.70
CA ALA A 17 -3.17 -34.72 8.83
C ALA A 17 -2.76 -36.18 9.14
N LEU A 18 -1.61 -36.42 9.78
CA LEU A 18 -1.22 -37.75 10.25
C LEU A 18 -2.19 -38.34 11.29
N ALA A 19 -2.98 -37.51 11.98
CA ALA A 19 -4.06 -37.99 12.85
C ALA A 19 -5.08 -38.85 12.09
N GLY A 20 -5.22 -38.66 10.77
CA GLY A 20 -6.04 -39.51 9.91
C GLY A 20 -5.60 -40.98 9.87
N LEU A 21 -4.36 -41.31 10.25
CA LEU A 21 -3.88 -42.69 10.39
C LEU A 21 -4.65 -43.49 11.43
N ILE A 22 -5.30 -42.81 12.38
CA ILE A 22 -6.15 -43.45 13.39
C ILE A 22 -7.28 -44.24 12.72
N ILE A 23 -7.85 -43.73 11.62
CA ILE A 23 -9.00 -44.36 10.96
C ILE A 23 -8.63 -45.75 10.39
N PRO A 24 -7.61 -45.90 9.51
CA PRO A 24 -7.19 -47.23 9.06
C PRO A 24 -6.78 -48.15 10.20
N VAL A 25 -6.08 -47.64 11.23
CA VAL A 25 -5.62 -48.45 12.37
C VAL A 25 -6.81 -49.03 13.13
N VAL A 26 -7.80 -48.20 13.47
CA VAL A 26 -9.01 -48.62 14.19
C VAL A 26 -9.84 -49.59 13.34
N VAL A 27 -10.05 -49.29 12.06
CA VAL A 27 -10.77 -50.18 11.14
C VAL A 27 -10.06 -51.53 11.00
N HIS A 28 -8.73 -51.53 10.94
CA HIS A 28 -7.94 -52.76 10.83
C HIS A 28 -8.06 -53.63 12.10
N LEU A 29 -8.02 -53.01 13.29
CA LEU A 29 -8.20 -53.69 14.57
C LEU A 29 -9.62 -54.23 14.77
N TRP A 30 -10.63 -53.60 14.16
CA TRP A 30 -12.03 -54.03 14.23
C TRP A 30 -12.42 -55.06 13.15
N SER A 31 -11.52 -55.41 12.23
CA SER A 31 -11.81 -56.36 11.15
C SER A 31 -11.77 -57.81 11.66
N ILE A 32 -12.93 -58.32 12.10
CA ILE A 32 -13.11 -59.72 12.48
C ILE A 32 -13.55 -60.49 11.23
N LYS A 33 -12.76 -61.49 10.80
CA LYS A 33 -13.17 -62.36 9.70
C LYS A 33 -14.42 -63.16 10.09
N GLN A 34 -15.47 -63.05 9.30
CA GLN A 34 -16.62 -63.96 9.40
C GLN A 34 -16.11 -65.38 9.07
N GLY A 35 -16.29 -66.31 10.01
CA GLY A 35 -15.95 -67.72 9.79
C GLY A 35 -16.73 -68.25 8.59
N LYS A 36 -16.08 -69.04 7.73
CA LYS A 36 -16.75 -69.69 6.60
C LYS A 36 -17.84 -70.62 7.17
N THR A 37 -19.10 -70.30 6.93
CA THR A 37 -20.22 -71.14 7.35
C THR A 37 -20.36 -72.32 6.40
N LEU A 38 -20.13 -73.54 6.91
CA LEU A 38 -20.42 -74.76 6.18
C LEU A 38 -21.89 -75.13 6.41
N LYS A 39 -22.68 -75.25 5.34
CA LYS A 39 -24.07 -75.69 5.44
C LYS A 39 -24.10 -77.19 5.75
N ILE A 40 -24.61 -77.56 6.92
CA ILE A 40 -24.84 -78.95 7.33
C ILE A 40 -26.34 -79.19 7.55
N GLY A 41 -26.78 -80.43 7.31
CA GLY A 41 -28.21 -80.79 7.27
C GLY A 41 -28.91 -80.92 8.62
N SER A 42 -28.19 -81.11 9.73
CA SER A 42 -28.79 -81.09 11.08
C SER A 42 -27.75 -80.80 12.15
N VAL A 43 -28.10 -79.89 13.08
CA VAL A 43 -27.28 -79.53 14.26
C VAL A 43 -27.47 -80.52 15.42
N ALA A 44 -28.41 -81.45 15.33
CA ALA A 44 -28.73 -82.41 16.40
C ALA A 44 -27.63 -83.46 16.65
N LEU A 45 -26.68 -83.62 15.72
CA LEU A 45 -25.53 -84.53 15.84
C LEU A 45 -24.27 -83.85 16.39
N LEU A 46 -24.33 -82.55 16.69
CA LEU A 46 -23.23 -81.80 17.27
C LEU A 46 -23.40 -81.78 18.79
N GLY A 47 -22.66 -82.63 19.50
CA GLY A 47 -22.59 -82.63 20.97
C GLY A 47 -22.08 -81.29 21.51
N GLU A 48 -22.39 -80.99 22.78
CA GLU A 48 -22.15 -79.73 23.48
C GLU A 48 -20.83 -79.06 23.06
N SER A 49 -20.94 -78.10 22.17
CA SER A 49 -19.81 -77.35 21.66
C SER A 49 -19.32 -76.39 22.75
N ALA A 50 -18.18 -76.72 23.36
CA ALA A 50 -17.42 -75.81 24.18
C ALA A 50 -17.15 -74.54 23.38
N THR A 51 -17.63 -73.40 23.86
CA THR A 51 -17.45 -72.08 23.25
C THR A 51 -15.99 -71.68 23.33
N SER A 52 -15.16 -72.18 22.42
CA SER A 52 -13.83 -71.61 22.20
C SER A 52 -14.03 -70.27 21.52
N SER A 53 -14.01 -69.21 22.33
CA SER A 53 -14.04 -67.81 21.89
C SER A 53 -13.04 -67.62 20.74
N ALA A 54 -13.54 -67.60 19.51
CA ALA A 54 -12.76 -67.41 18.30
C ALA A 54 -12.37 -65.92 18.11
N LYS A 55 -11.90 -65.27 19.18
CA LYS A 55 -11.29 -63.94 19.12
C LYS A 55 -9.81 -64.06 18.79
N SER A 56 -9.50 -64.69 17.67
CA SER A 56 -8.15 -64.72 17.12
C SER A 56 -7.95 -63.46 16.26
N LEU A 57 -7.36 -62.40 16.81
CA LEU A 57 -6.87 -61.24 16.04
C LEU A 57 -5.75 -61.69 15.10
N LYS A 58 -6.11 -62.24 13.93
CA LYS A 58 -5.14 -62.55 12.87
C LYS A 58 -4.98 -61.34 11.96
N ILE A 59 -3.83 -60.70 12.07
CA ILE A 59 -3.39 -59.61 11.18
C ILE A 59 -3.33 -60.18 9.77
N THR A 60 -4.33 -59.87 8.95
CA THR A 60 -4.36 -60.25 7.53
C THR A 60 -4.23 -58.98 6.71
N ASP A 61 -3.49 -59.01 5.60
CA ASP A 61 -3.35 -57.87 4.66
C ASP A 61 -2.46 -56.72 5.15
N LEU A 62 -1.39 -57.08 5.87
CA LEU A 62 -0.40 -56.13 6.40
C LEU A 62 0.20 -55.22 5.32
N LEU A 63 0.46 -55.75 4.12
CA LEU A 63 0.99 -54.98 2.98
C LEU A 63 0.00 -53.90 2.50
N LEU A 64 -1.29 -54.24 2.37
CA LEU A 64 -2.32 -53.29 1.90
C LEU A 64 -2.60 -52.21 2.97
N PHE A 65 -2.59 -52.61 4.24
CA PHE A 65 -2.67 -51.69 5.37
C PHE A 65 -1.50 -50.69 5.36
N PHE A 66 -0.26 -51.17 5.20
CA PHE A 66 0.92 -50.31 5.14
C PHE A 66 0.84 -49.32 3.98
N LEU A 67 0.35 -49.74 2.80
CA LEU A 67 0.16 -48.83 1.67
C LEU A 67 -0.87 -47.73 1.95
N ARG A 68 -1.98 -48.04 2.64
CA ARG A 68 -2.98 -47.03 3.03
C ARG A 68 -2.40 -46.01 4.01
N CYS A 69 -1.63 -46.49 4.98
CA CYS A 69 -0.90 -45.61 5.90
C CYS A 69 0.14 -44.76 5.15
N LEU A 70 0.89 -45.36 4.22
CA LEU A 70 1.89 -44.66 3.42
C LEU A 70 1.28 -43.55 2.57
N ILE A 71 0.13 -43.79 1.93
CA ILE A 71 -0.60 -42.78 1.14
C ILE A 71 -1.00 -41.60 2.03
N LEU A 72 -1.57 -41.86 3.21
CA LEU A 72 -1.94 -40.80 4.16
C LEU A 72 -0.73 -40.01 4.67
N ILE A 73 0.39 -40.69 4.92
CA ILE A 73 1.65 -40.04 5.29
C ILE A 73 2.12 -39.12 4.15
N LEU A 74 2.13 -39.60 2.91
CA LEU A 74 2.55 -38.80 1.75
C LEU A 74 1.65 -37.59 1.54
N ILE A 75 0.33 -37.72 1.73
CA ILE A 75 -0.62 -36.59 1.67
C ILE A 75 -0.31 -35.57 2.78
N ALA A 76 -0.03 -36.01 4.01
CA ALA A 76 0.35 -35.11 5.10
C ALA A 76 1.67 -34.37 4.79
N PHE A 77 2.63 -35.03 4.14
CA PHE A 77 3.86 -34.39 3.67
C PHE A 77 3.60 -33.39 2.54
N VAL A 78 2.73 -33.68 1.57
CA VAL A 78 2.33 -32.70 0.54
C VAL A 78 1.72 -31.45 1.19
N LEU A 79 0.85 -31.62 2.19
CA LEU A 79 0.26 -30.48 2.92
C LEU A 79 1.29 -29.68 3.72
N ALA A 80 2.35 -30.33 4.20
CA ALA A 80 3.41 -29.66 4.95
C ALA A 80 4.46 -28.94 4.07
N GLN A 81 4.41 -29.14 2.74
CA GLN A 81 5.30 -28.58 1.72
C GLN A 81 6.78 -28.61 2.14
N PRO A 82 7.41 -29.79 2.20
CA PRO A 82 8.83 -29.92 2.49
C PRO A 82 9.66 -29.30 1.36
N TYR A 83 10.65 -28.51 1.75
CA TYR A 83 11.63 -27.95 0.82
C TYR A 83 13.05 -28.29 1.26
N LEU A 84 13.92 -28.52 0.28
CA LEU A 84 15.34 -28.74 0.49
C LEU A 84 16.05 -27.39 0.49
N LYS A 85 16.67 -27.07 1.63
CA LYS A 85 17.55 -25.92 1.77
C LYS A 85 18.96 -26.32 1.34
N LYS A 86 19.40 -25.80 0.20
CA LYS A 86 20.74 -26.00 -0.36
C LYS A 86 21.61 -24.80 -0.03
N ARG A 87 22.71 -25.02 0.68
CA ARG A 87 23.74 -24.00 0.90
C ARG A 87 24.78 -24.11 -0.22
N ILE A 88 24.86 -23.07 -1.06
CA ILE A 88 25.90 -22.93 -2.06
C ILE A 88 26.87 -21.87 -1.56
N ASN A 89 28.13 -22.26 -1.36
CA ASN A 89 29.20 -21.31 -1.12
C ASN A 89 29.53 -20.65 -2.47
N ILE A 90 29.15 -19.39 -2.66
CA ILE A 90 29.46 -18.68 -3.89
C ILE A 90 30.78 -17.96 -3.71
N ASN A 91 31.67 -18.15 -4.68
CA ASN A 91 32.95 -17.47 -4.73
C ASN A 91 32.78 -15.94 -4.72
N LYS A 92 33.83 -15.28 -4.21
CA LYS A 92 33.98 -13.86 -3.87
C LYS A 92 33.58 -12.85 -4.97
N ASP A 93 33.49 -13.29 -6.23
CA ASP A 93 33.34 -12.43 -7.41
C ASP A 93 31.93 -12.43 -8.03
N SER A 94 30.98 -13.16 -7.45
CA SER A 94 29.59 -13.18 -7.92
C SER A 94 28.78 -11.99 -7.38
N GLY A 95 27.92 -11.42 -8.22
CA GLY A 95 27.04 -10.32 -7.86
C GLY A 95 25.85 -10.21 -8.80
N TRP A 96 25.00 -9.21 -8.58
CA TRP A 96 23.78 -9.02 -9.36
C TRP A 96 23.91 -7.81 -10.27
N ILE A 97 23.41 -7.95 -11.50
CA ILE A 97 23.14 -6.85 -12.42
C ILE A 97 21.63 -6.66 -12.45
N LEU A 98 21.16 -5.51 -11.98
CA LEU A 98 19.76 -5.13 -11.92
C LEU A 98 19.44 -4.11 -12.98
N VAL A 99 18.39 -4.37 -13.75
CA VAL A 99 17.93 -3.50 -14.83
C VAL A 99 16.47 -3.84 -15.13
N GLN A 100 15.65 -2.84 -15.46
CA GLN A 100 14.28 -3.10 -15.87
C GLN A 100 14.29 -3.79 -17.25
N LYS A 101 13.58 -4.91 -17.37
CA LYS A 101 13.61 -5.74 -18.59
C LYS A 101 13.21 -4.98 -19.86
N ASN A 102 12.25 -4.06 -19.76
CA ASN A 102 11.81 -3.20 -20.87
C ASN A 102 12.88 -2.21 -21.35
N GLN A 103 13.77 -1.76 -20.45
CA GLN A 103 14.84 -0.81 -20.75
C GLN A 103 16.17 -1.50 -21.07
N PHE A 104 16.27 -2.82 -20.86
CA PHE A 104 17.54 -3.55 -20.96
C PHE A 104 18.22 -3.38 -22.32
N ASN A 105 17.48 -3.36 -23.43
CA ASN A 105 18.07 -3.22 -24.76
C ASN A 105 18.81 -1.88 -24.93
N GLU A 106 18.25 -0.80 -24.41
CA GLU A 106 18.85 0.55 -24.47
C GLU A 106 20.05 0.66 -23.53
N VAL A 107 19.90 0.12 -22.31
CA VAL A 107 20.98 0.05 -21.31
C VAL A 107 22.15 -0.79 -21.81
N TYR A 108 21.89 -1.93 -22.44
CA TYR A 108 22.91 -2.81 -22.97
C TYR A 108 23.66 -2.16 -24.14
N LYS A 109 22.97 -1.47 -25.05
CA LYS A 109 23.62 -0.72 -26.14
C LYS A 109 24.61 0.33 -25.61
N SER A 110 24.21 1.07 -24.58
CA SER A 110 25.04 2.13 -23.98
C SER A 110 26.14 1.60 -23.04
N ASN A 111 25.95 0.44 -22.41
CA ASN A 111 26.85 -0.10 -21.36
C ASN A 111 27.44 -1.48 -21.70
N LYS A 112 27.45 -1.87 -22.98
CA LYS A 112 27.84 -3.22 -23.46
C LYS A 112 29.13 -3.73 -22.83
N LYS A 113 30.21 -2.94 -22.87
CA LYS A 113 31.53 -3.33 -22.35
C LYS A 113 31.48 -3.69 -20.86
N THR A 114 30.75 -2.92 -20.07
CA THR A 114 30.60 -3.15 -18.63
C THR A 114 29.77 -4.39 -18.36
N VAL A 115 28.61 -4.52 -19.02
CA VAL A 115 27.72 -5.67 -18.84
C VAL A 115 28.42 -6.97 -19.24
N ASP A 116 29.06 -7.02 -20.42
CA ASP A 116 29.79 -8.20 -20.90
C ASP A 116 30.94 -8.58 -19.95
N SER A 117 31.64 -7.60 -19.38
CA SER A 117 32.71 -7.84 -18.41
C SER A 117 32.16 -8.43 -17.11
N LEU A 118 31.03 -7.93 -16.62
CA LEU A 118 30.43 -8.42 -15.38
C LEU A 118 29.88 -9.84 -15.56
N LEU A 119 29.27 -10.13 -16.71
CA LEU A 119 28.80 -11.48 -17.03
C LEU A 119 29.94 -12.50 -17.08
N LYS A 120 31.09 -12.12 -17.65
CA LYS A 120 32.30 -12.96 -17.66
C LYS A 120 32.84 -13.24 -16.25
N LEU A 121 32.64 -12.32 -15.31
CA LEU A 121 32.99 -12.49 -13.90
C LEU A 121 31.97 -13.33 -13.11
N GLY A 122 30.88 -13.77 -13.75
CA GLY A 122 29.84 -14.59 -13.12
C GLY A 122 28.73 -13.80 -12.45
N PHE A 123 28.52 -12.53 -12.82
CA PHE A 123 27.35 -11.78 -12.36
C PHE A 123 26.06 -12.29 -13.02
N GLU A 124 25.00 -12.38 -12.23
CA GLU A 124 23.67 -12.80 -12.70
C GLU A 124 22.84 -11.58 -13.12
N LEU A 125 22.11 -11.67 -14.24
CA LEU A 125 21.17 -10.64 -14.69
C LEU A 125 19.80 -10.84 -14.05
N HIS A 126 19.29 -9.81 -13.39
CA HIS A 126 18.02 -9.83 -12.66
C HIS A 126 17.16 -8.64 -13.06
N ASN A 127 15.86 -8.89 -13.23
CA ASN A 127 14.90 -7.83 -13.55
C ASN A 127 14.74 -6.92 -12.32
N PHE A 128 14.87 -5.61 -12.48
CA PHE A 128 14.63 -4.66 -11.40
C PHE A 128 13.13 -4.40 -11.23
N ASP A 129 12.44 -5.43 -10.74
CA ASP A 129 11.00 -5.47 -10.50
C ASP A 129 10.71 -6.48 -9.38
N MET A 130 9.45 -6.62 -8.97
CA MET A 130 8.99 -7.53 -7.94
C MET A 130 9.59 -8.94 -8.12
N GLY A 131 10.32 -9.40 -7.10
CA GLY A 131 10.87 -10.75 -7.05
C GLY A 131 12.17 -10.96 -7.81
N PHE A 132 12.72 -9.94 -8.47
CA PHE A 132 14.05 -9.95 -9.07
C PHE A 132 14.35 -11.17 -9.94
N THR A 133 13.43 -11.50 -10.85
CA THR A 133 13.55 -12.70 -11.70
C THR A 133 14.82 -12.66 -12.54
N GLN A 134 15.61 -13.73 -12.48
CA GLN A 134 16.80 -13.88 -13.32
C GLN A 134 16.41 -14.03 -14.79
N PHE A 135 17.17 -13.44 -15.71
CA PHE A 135 16.97 -13.58 -17.16
C PHE A 135 18.31 -13.60 -17.91
N GLN A 136 18.32 -14.16 -19.13
CA GLN A 136 19.51 -14.19 -19.98
C GLN A 136 19.44 -13.12 -21.08
N LEU A 137 20.57 -12.84 -21.74
CA LEU A 137 20.63 -11.81 -22.80
C LEU A 137 19.65 -12.11 -23.93
N THR A 138 19.50 -13.38 -24.30
CA THR A 138 18.57 -13.85 -25.34
C THR A 138 17.11 -13.60 -24.98
N ASP A 139 16.77 -13.64 -23.69
CA ASP A 139 15.39 -13.48 -23.19
C ASP A 139 14.89 -12.02 -23.23
N SER A 140 15.80 -11.08 -23.52
CA SER A 140 15.51 -9.64 -23.65
C SER A 140 14.72 -9.29 -24.90
N LEU A 141 14.65 -10.22 -25.85
CA LEU A 141 13.86 -10.10 -27.08
C LEU A 141 12.41 -10.58 -26.91
N LEU A 142 12.09 -11.25 -25.79
CA LEU A 142 10.75 -11.72 -25.47
C LEU A 142 9.97 -10.60 -24.77
N GLN A 143 8.74 -10.32 -25.24
CA GLN A 143 7.87 -9.27 -24.72
C GLN A 143 7.83 -9.27 -23.18
N ALA A 144 8.15 -8.12 -22.59
CA ALA A 144 8.13 -7.95 -21.14
C ALA A 144 6.68 -8.05 -20.63
N LYS A 145 6.48 -8.78 -19.54
CA LYS A 145 5.22 -8.74 -18.78
C LYS A 145 4.96 -7.30 -18.30
N PRO A 146 3.69 -6.91 -18.06
CA PRO A 146 3.39 -5.59 -17.51
C PRO A 146 4.17 -5.38 -16.20
N GLN A 147 4.90 -4.27 -16.17
CA GLN A 147 5.74 -3.85 -15.06
C GLN A 147 4.88 -3.57 -13.82
N SER A 148 5.38 -3.93 -12.64
CA SER A 148 4.69 -3.55 -11.41
C SER A 148 4.90 -2.06 -11.13
N ASN A 149 3.86 -1.35 -10.67
CA ASN A 149 3.95 0.07 -10.28
C ASN A 149 4.64 0.27 -8.90
N LEU A 150 5.64 -0.54 -8.58
CA LEU A 150 6.36 -0.43 -7.31
C LEU A 150 7.39 0.70 -7.34
N SER A 151 7.50 1.40 -6.21
CA SER A 151 8.57 2.38 -6.00
C SER A 151 9.93 1.70 -5.89
N TYR A 152 10.97 2.43 -6.28
CA TYR A 152 12.36 2.01 -6.06
C TYR A 152 12.65 1.81 -4.58
N THR A 153 12.07 2.61 -3.68
CA THR A 153 12.25 2.43 -2.23
C THR A 153 11.74 1.05 -1.77
N SER A 154 10.58 0.62 -2.28
CA SER A 154 10.04 -0.71 -2.01
C SER A 154 10.92 -1.83 -2.56
N LEU A 155 11.42 -1.67 -3.80
CA LEU A 155 12.35 -2.62 -4.41
C LEU A 155 13.65 -2.71 -3.61
N PHE A 156 14.25 -1.60 -3.17
CA PHE A 156 15.45 -1.65 -2.33
C PHE A 156 15.20 -2.33 -0.99
N ASN A 157 14.05 -2.11 -0.36
CA ASN A 157 13.67 -2.81 0.86
C ASN A 157 13.57 -4.34 0.66
N GLN A 158 13.04 -4.78 -0.48
CA GLN A 158 13.00 -6.19 -0.84
C GLN A 158 14.41 -6.73 -1.15
N LEU A 159 15.20 -5.96 -1.88
CA LEU A 159 16.56 -6.32 -2.28
C LEU A 159 17.47 -6.55 -1.07
N ASN A 160 17.36 -5.70 -0.04
CA ASN A 160 18.06 -5.87 1.24
C ASN A 160 17.79 -7.20 1.95
N LYS A 161 16.65 -7.84 1.67
CA LYS A 161 16.28 -9.15 2.24
C LYS A 161 16.78 -10.32 1.40
N GLN A 162 16.96 -10.11 0.10
CA GLN A 162 17.29 -11.18 -0.85
C GLN A 162 18.78 -11.24 -1.18
N VAL A 163 19.43 -10.09 -1.30
CA VAL A 163 20.85 -10.00 -1.59
C VAL A 163 21.65 -10.22 -0.30
N PRO A 164 22.59 -11.17 -0.30
CA PRO A 164 23.43 -11.41 0.87
C PRO A 164 24.31 -10.19 1.21
N THR A 165 24.55 -10.01 2.50
CA THR A 165 25.35 -8.89 3.02
C THR A 165 26.75 -8.91 2.39
N GLY A 166 27.17 -7.76 1.85
CA GLY A 166 28.49 -7.59 1.24
C GLY A 166 28.63 -8.01 -0.24
N SER A 167 27.58 -8.52 -0.88
CA SER A 167 27.58 -8.75 -2.34
C SER A 167 27.71 -7.43 -3.11
N SER A 168 28.23 -7.49 -4.34
CA SER A 168 28.24 -6.33 -5.25
C SER A 168 26.99 -6.34 -6.14
N VAL A 169 26.29 -5.22 -6.18
CA VAL A 169 25.06 -5.05 -6.98
C VAL A 169 25.26 -3.87 -7.92
N TYR A 170 25.22 -4.14 -9.22
CA TYR A 170 25.21 -3.12 -10.26
C TYR A 170 23.75 -2.82 -10.63
N LEU A 171 23.28 -1.61 -10.37
CA LEU A 171 21.93 -1.19 -10.72
C LEU A 171 21.99 -0.20 -11.89
N PHE A 172 21.28 -0.51 -12.97
CA PHE A 172 21.05 0.39 -14.09
C PHE A 172 19.62 0.93 -14.01
N ALA A 173 19.48 2.14 -13.47
CA ALA A 173 18.21 2.85 -13.33
C ALA A 173 18.46 4.36 -13.26
N ASP A 174 17.43 5.17 -13.45
CA ASP A 174 17.50 6.61 -13.21
C ASP A 174 17.34 6.98 -11.72
N HIS A 175 17.53 8.27 -11.40
CA HIS A 175 17.36 8.79 -10.06
C HIS A 175 16.11 9.66 -9.89
N GLN A 176 15.11 9.55 -10.78
CA GLN A 176 13.95 10.45 -10.77
C GLN A 176 13.15 10.30 -9.49
N LEU A 177 12.83 11.44 -8.85
CA LEU A 177 12.20 11.50 -7.54
C LEU A 177 10.85 10.78 -7.51
N LYS A 178 10.09 10.82 -8.61
CA LYS A 178 8.79 10.17 -8.78
C LYS A 178 8.81 8.65 -8.54
N HIS A 179 9.98 8.01 -8.60
CA HIS A 179 10.11 6.58 -8.33
C HIS A 179 10.30 6.27 -6.84
N PHE A 180 10.31 7.26 -5.96
CA PHE A 180 10.53 7.10 -4.54
C PHE A 180 9.32 7.64 -3.76
N ASP A 181 8.83 6.86 -2.80
CA ASP A 181 7.62 7.16 -2.02
C ASP A 181 7.92 7.43 -0.53
N SER A 182 9.15 7.18 -0.10
CA SER A 182 9.53 7.12 1.30
C SER A 182 11.05 7.20 1.46
N ASN A 183 11.52 7.24 2.70
CA ASN A 183 12.93 7.30 3.03
C ASN A 183 13.70 6.14 2.42
N LEU A 184 14.79 6.47 1.73
CA LEU A 184 15.64 5.47 1.11
C LEU A 184 16.28 4.53 2.16
N PRO A 185 16.13 3.21 2.04
CA PRO A 185 16.76 2.28 2.95
C PRO A 185 18.28 2.23 2.74
N LYS A 186 19.02 2.00 3.83
CA LYS A 186 20.46 1.78 3.75
C LYS A 186 20.74 0.38 3.20
N PRO A 187 21.48 0.23 2.09
CA PRO A 187 21.77 -1.08 1.54
C PRO A 187 22.74 -1.85 2.42
N ASN A 188 22.52 -3.17 2.59
CA ASN A 188 23.47 -4.09 3.24
C ASN A 188 24.48 -4.71 2.26
N PHE A 189 24.43 -4.29 1.00
CA PHE A 189 25.30 -4.71 -0.09
C PHE A 189 26.01 -3.50 -0.72
N LYS A 190 27.09 -3.76 -1.46
CA LYS A 190 27.81 -2.72 -2.20
C LYS A 190 27.02 -2.37 -3.47
N LEU A 191 26.26 -1.28 -3.40
CA LEU A 191 25.50 -0.75 -4.53
C LEU A 191 26.40 0.08 -5.45
N ILE A 192 26.46 -0.28 -6.72
CA ILE A 192 27.09 0.48 -7.80
C ILE A 192 25.97 0.90 -8.75
N TRP A 193 25.45 2.11 -8.55
CA TRP A 193 24.39 2.66 -9.38
C TRP A 193 24.96 3.32 -10.64
N LYS A 194 24.55 2.81 -11.80
CA LYS A 194 24.84 3.35 -13.13
C LYS A 194 23.59 4.03 -13.66
N GLU A 195 23.65 5.34 -13.74
CA GLU A 195 22.56 6.17 -14.25
C GLU A 195 22.29 5.86 -15.72
N THR A 196 21.02 5.59 -16.05
CA THR A 196 20.58 5.43 -17.44
C THR A 196 20.38 6.81 -18.06
N ALA A 197 20.93 7.02 -19.26
CA ALA A 197 20.85 8.33 -19.91
C ALA A 197 19.41 8.66 -20.32
N HIS A 198 18.89 9.78 -19.82
CA HIS A 198 17.68 10.42 -20.34
C HIS A 198 18.08 11.51 -21.31
N THR A 199 17.56 11.49 -22.54
CA THR A 199 17.89 12.46 -23.58
C THR A 199 17.24 13.82 -23.36
N ASP A 200 16.12 13.87 -22.63
CA ASP A 200 15.38 15.09 -22.37
C ASP A 200 15.29 15.38 -20.87
N THR A 201 16.17 16.26 -20.41
CA THR A 201 16.29 16.68 -19.00
C THR A 201 15.38 17.85 -18.65
N LEU A 202 14.68 18.42 -19.64
CA LEU A 202 13.85 19.60 -19.46
C LEU A 202 12.42 19.32 -19.92
N LYS A 203 11.49 19.28 -18.96
CA LYS A 203 10.06 19.18 -19.27
C LYS A 203 9.31 20.41 -18.79
N THR A 204 8.24 20.72 -19.50
CA THR A 204 7.33 21.82 -19.16
C THR A 204 5.88 21.34 -19.16
N TRP A 205 5.04 21.98 -18.36
CA TRP A 205 3.60 21.79 -18.36
C TRP A 205 2.90 23.05 -17.87
N GLN A 206 1.58 23.11 -18.05
CA GLN A 206 0.76 24.19 -17.54
C GLN A 206 -0.02 23.74 -16.30
N LYS A 207 -0.11 24.61 -15.31
CA LYS A 207 -0.88 24.37 -14.09
C LYS A 207 -1.71 25.59 -13.75
N SER A 208 -3.02 25.40 -13.58
CA SER A 208 -3.89 26.44 -13.06
C SER A 208 -3.98 26.35 -11.54
N PHE A 209 -3.77 27.48 -10.86
CA PHE A 209 -3.83 27.58 -9.40
C PHE A 209 -4.41 28.94 -8.98
N LEU A 210 -5.43 28.91 -8.11
CA LEU A 210 -6.13 30.10 -7.61
C LEU A 210 -6.65 31.07 -8.70
N GLY A 211 -6.99 30.51 -9.87
CA GLY A 211 -7.48 31.25 -11.03
C GLY A 211 -6.39 31.90 -11.89
N ARG A 212 -5.12 31.60 -11.64
CA ARG A 212 -3.98 31.99 -12.50
C ARG A 212 -3.42 30.76 -13.20
N ASN A 213 -2.82 30.96 -14.36
CA ASN A 213 -2.06 29.93 -15.06
C ASN A 213 -0.57 30.09 -14.80
N TYR A 214 0.10 28.97 -14.60
CA TYR A 214 1.54 28.87 -14.37
C TYR A 214 2.16 27.98 -15.42
N ASP A 215 3.27 28.44 -15.98
CA ASP A 215 4.18 27.62 -16.76
C ASP A 215 5.17 26.96 -15.79
N ALA A 216 5.08 25.65 -15.70
CA ALA A 216 5.98 24.83 -14.91
C ALA A 216 7.17 24.41 -15.77
N LYS A 217 8.36 24.45 -15.18
CA LYS A 217 9.62 24.02 -15.79
C LYS A 217 10.32 23.09 -14.82
N SER A 218 10.54 21.84 -15.22
CA SER A 218 11.24 20.85 -14.40
C SER A 218 12.57 20.45 -15.03
N THR A 219 13.60 20.50 -14.19
CA THR A 219 14.96 20.05 -14.45
C THR A 219 15.34 18.98 -13.42
N PRO A 220 16.52 18.33 -13.54
CA PRO A 220 17.01 17.41 -12.52
C PRO A 220 17.16 18.03 -11.13
N SER A 221 17.42 19.34 -11.04
CA SER A 221 17.63 20.02 -9.77
C SER A 221 16.35 20.59 -9.14
N GLN A 222 15.38 21.02 -9.94
CA GLN A 222 14.21 21.72 -9.42
C GLN A 222 13.01 21.70 -10.39
N THR A 223 11.84 21.95 -9.83
CA THR A 223 10.65 22.36 -10.57
C THR A 223 10.30 23.79 -10.17
N SER A 224 10.23 24.69 -11.15
CA SER A 224 9.86 26.09 -10.95
C SER A 224 8.56 26.39 -11.67
N TYR A 225 7.73 27.24 -11.06
CA TYR A 225 6.46 27.70 -11.64
C TYR A 225 6.53 29.21 -11.85
N VAL A 226 6.26 29.66 -13.07
CA VAL A 226 6.26 31.07 -13.45
C VAL A 226 4.85 31.46 -13.88
N ILE A 227 4.36 32.61 -13.43
CA ILE A 227 3.01 33.09 -13.78
C ILE A 227 3.00 33.47 -15.27
N GLN A 228 2.00 32.98 -16.00
CA GLN A 228 1.77 33.31 -17.40
C GLN A 228 1.02 34.65 -17.51
N GLU A 229 1.79 35.75 -17.58
CA GLU A 229 1.34 37.16 -17.64
C GLU A 229 0.41 37.64 -16.48
N SER A 230 0.30 38.96 -16.31
CA SER A 230 -0.55 39.56 -15.27
C SER A 230 -2.04 39.44 -15.63
N GLN A 231 -2.60 38.24 -15.45
CA GLN A 231 -4.04 38.04 -15.55
C GLN A 231 -4.73 38.80 -14.42
N ASN A 232 -5.50 39.84 -14.78
CA ASN A 232 -6.38 40.51 -13.84
C ASN A 232 -7.46 39.52 -13.41
N LEU A 233 -7.38 39.07 -12.15
CA LEU A 233 -8.37 38.17 -11.58
C LEU A 233 -9.71 38.92 -11.43
N PRO A 234 -10.85 38.28 -11.76
CA PRO A 234 -12.14 38.91 -11.60
C PRO A 234 -12.37 39.31 -10.13
N PRO A 235 -12.94 40.51 -9.88
CA PRO A 235 -13.22 40.95 -8.53
C PRO A 235 -14.19 39.98 -7.85
N MET A 236 -14.01 39.79 -6.54
CA MET A 236 -14.86 38.93 -5.72
C MET A 236 -15.64 39.77 -4.72
N SER A 237 -16.93 39.53 -4.61
CA SER A 237 -17.77 40.19 -3.61
C SER A 237 -18.03 39.28 -2.42
N VAL A 238 -17.84 39.81 -1.21
CA VAL A 238 -18.03 39.10 0.07
C VAL A 238 -18.99 39.87 0.96
N LEU A 239 -19.98 39.16 1.51
CA LEU A 239 -20.89 39.69 2.53
C LEU A 239 -20.56 39.10 3.90
N ILE A 240 -20.53 39.94 4.92
CA ILE A 240 -20.35 39.53 6.32
C ILE A 240 -21.56 39.99 7.12
N PHE A 241 -22.23 39.05 7.79
CA PHE A 241 -23.24 39.30 8.80
C PHE A 241 -22.64 38.96 10.17
N ASP A 242 -22.45 39.99 11.00
CA ASP A 242 -21.96 39.87 12.37
C ASP A 242 -22.59 41.01 13.17
N PRO A 243 -23.77 40.78 13.80
CA PRO A 243 -24.49 41.84 14.50
C PRO A 243 -23.76 42.35 15.74
N GLU A 244 -22.94 41.51 16.37
CA GLU A 244 -22.15 41.88 17.57
C GLU A 244 -20.78 42.47 17.21
N GLY A 245 -20.31 42.26 15.97
CA GLY A 245 -19.03 42.78 15.49
C GLY A 245 -17.79 42.08 16.09
N ALA A 246 -17.98 41.01 16.86
CA ALA A 246 -16.91 40.36 17.60
C ALA A 246 -15.89 39.65 16.69
N ASP A 247 -16.36 39.03 15.60
CA ASP A 247 -15.58 38.10 14.79
C ASP A 247 -15.27 38.63 13.38
N SER A 248 -16.09 39.56 12.87
CA SER A 248 -15.97 40.15 11.53
C SER A 248 -14.63 40.85 11.28
N LYS A 249 -14.01 41.42 12.32
CA LYS A 249 -12.67 42.02 12.23
C LYS A 249 -11.60 41.01 11.81
N TYR A 250 -11.67 39.77 12.33
CA TYR A 250 -10.73 38.71 11.98
C TYR A 250 -10.97 38.21 10.55
N ILE A 251 -12.23 38.05 10.16
CA ILE A 251 -12.58 37.67 8.79
C ILE A 251 -12.14 38.75 7.80
N ARG A 252 -12.35 40.04 8.08
CA ARG A 252 -11.85 41.14 7.24
C ARG A 252 -10.34 41.11 7.10
N ALA A 253 -9.60 40.90 8.19
CA ALA A 253 -8.15 40.79 8.15
C ALA A 253 -7.70 39.60 7.28
N GLY A 254 -8.33 38.43 7.46
CA GLY A 254 -8.05 37.23 6.65
C GLY A 254 -8.35 37.44 5.16
N LEU A 255 -9.49 38.06 4.83
CA LEU A 255 -9.87 38.38 3.45
C LEU A 255 -8.92 39.39 2.81
N ASN A 256 -8.46 40.41 3.55
CA ASN A 256 -7.46 41.35 3.07
C ASN A 256 -6.12 40.65 2.80
N ALA A 257 -5.69 39.75 3.68
CA ALA A 257 -4.48 38.94 3.45
C ALA A 257 -4.60 38.04 2.20
N ILE A 258 -5.78 37.43 1.97
CA ILE A 258 -6.05 36.67 0.73
C ILE A 258 -6.01 37.59 -0.50
N SER A 259 -6.61 38.79 -0.42
CA SER A 259 -6.58 39.81 -1.48
C SER A 259 -5.14 40.19 -1.83
N ASP A 260 -4.30 40.47 -0.83
CA ASP A 260 -2.91 40.88 -1.01
C ASP A 260 -2.02 39.76 -1.55
N PHE A 261 -2.23 38.52 -1.09
CA PHE A 261 -1.50 37.34 -1.55
C PHE A 261 -1.85 36.99 -3.00
N THR A 262 -3.15 36.96 -3.32
CA THR A 262 -3.63 36.58 -4.66
C THR A 262 -3.61 37.73 -5.66
N LYS A 263 -3.39 38.97 -5.20
CA LYS A 263 -3.60 40.22 -5.93
C LYS A 263 -4.97 40.29 -6.60
N ARG A 264 -5.98 39.63 -6.03
CA ARG A 264 -7.37 39.68 -6.49
C ARG A 264 -8.11 40.76 -5.70
N LYS A 265 -8.85 41.64 -6.38
CA LYS A 265 -9.72 42.61 -5.71
C LYS A 265 -10.85 41.87 -4.95
N ILE A 266 -10.88 41.99 -3.63
CA ILE A 266 -11.97 41.46 -2.79
C ILE A 266 -12.77 42.62 -2.19
N GLU A 267 -14.03 42.75 -2.57
CA GLU A 267 -14.94 43.77 -2.06
C GLU A 267 -15.74 43.23 -0.87
N ILE A 268 -15.39 43.69 0.34
CA ILE A 268 -15.98 43.20 1.60
C ILE A 268 -17.03 44.17 2.12
N ARG A 269 -18.31 43.76 2.13
CA ARG A 269 -19.44 44.59 2.59
C ARG A 269 -20.16 43.91 3.75
N ASN A 270 -20.87 44.71 4.55
CA ASN A 270 -21.79 44.16 5.54
C ASN A 270 -23.01 43.61 4.83
N TRP A 271 -23.62 42.56 5.39
CA TRP A 271 -24.76 41.90 4.77
C TRP A 271 -25.93 42.86 4.54
N ASN A 272 -26.14 43.84 5.41
CA ASN A 272 -27.26 44.78 5.30
C ASN A 272 -26.99 45.97 4.36
N SER A 273 -25.76 46.16 3.88
CA SER A 273 -25.43 47.26 2.97
C SER A 273 -26.13 47.07 1.60
N PRO A 274 -26.49 48.14 0.87
CA PRO A 274 -27.04 47.99 -0.48
C PRO A 274 -26.02 47.32 -1.41
N VAL A 275 -26.49 46.41 -2.26
CA VAL A 275 -25.66 45.57 -3.14
C VAL A 275 -26.15 45.69 -4.57
N GLN A 276 -25.26 46.08 -5.50
CA GLN A 276 -25.55 46.16 -6.93
C GLN A 276 -25.42 44.80 -7.64
N THR A 277 -24.61 43.89 -7.11
CA THR A 277 -24.32 42.57 -7.70
C THR A 277 -24.33 41.47 -6.65
N LYS A 278 -24.95 40.33 -6.95
CA LYS A 278 -24.98 39.18 -6.02
C LYS A 278 -23.56 38.77 -5.60
N ALA A 279 -23.37 38.46 -4.31
CA ALA A 279 -22.05 38.16 -3.78
C ALA A 279 -21.61 36.70 -4.02
N ASP A 280 -20.30 36.47 -4.07
CA ASP A 280 -19.66 35.18 -4.32
C ASP A 280 -19.45 34.34 -3.06
N VAL A 281 -19.32 35.02 -1.91
CA VAL A 281 -19.07 34.42 -0.60
C VAL A 281 -19.88 35.15 0.47
N GLY A 282 -20.50 34.40 1.38
CA GLY A 282 -21.19 34.91 2.56
C GLY A 282 -20.57 34.34 3.84
N PHE A 283 -20.29 35.20 4.81
CA PHE A 283 -19.96 34.82 6.18
C PHE A 283 -21.11 35.22 7.09
N TRP A 284 -21.80 34.24 7.65
CA TRP A 284 -22.88 34.41 8.61
C TRP A 284 -22.39 34.04 10.00
N LEU A 285 -21.85 35.03 10.71
CA LEU A 285 -21.18 34.90 12.00
C LEU A 285 -22.17 35.12 13.15
N SER A 286 -23.33 34.46 13.10
CA SER A 286 -24.40 34.62 14.07
C SER A 286 -25.23 33.34 14.25
N ASP A 287 -25.81 33.16 15.44
CA ASP A 287 -26.73 32.07 15.78
C ASP A 287 -28.15 32.28 15.20
N GLN A 288 -28.39 33.43 14.56
CA GLN A 288 -29.66 33.72 13.90
C GLN A 288 -29.85 32.84 12.67
N PRO A 289 -31.08 32.38 12.38
CA PRO A 289 -31.35 31.62 11.17
C PRO A 289 -31.16 32.47 9.92
N ILE A 290 -30.63 31.86 8.85
CA ILE A 290 -30.46 32.54 7.56
C ILE A 290 -31.77 32.45 6.78
N ALA A 291 -32.52 33.54 6.71
CA ALA A 291 -33.75 33.61 5.90
C ALA A 291 -33.46 33.45 4.39
N GLU A 292 -34.41 32.91 3.62
CA GLU A 292 -34.28 32.74 2.16
C GLU A 292 -34.00 34.06 1.43
N LEU A 293 -34.62 35.16 1.90
CA LEU A 293 -34.37 36.50 1.36
C LEU A 293 -32.91 36.94 1.54
N ASN A 294 -32.21 36.48 2.58
CA ASN A 294 -30.78 36.76 2.75
C ASN A 294 -29.93 35.94 1.77
N LEU A 295 -30.35 34.71 1.47
CA LEU A 295 -29.67 33.85 0.50
C LEU A 295 -29.82 34.33 -0.95
N SER A 296 -30.90 35.04 -1.29
CA SER A 296 -31.12 35.59 -2.65
C SER A 296 -30.09 36.65 -3.06
N ARG A 297 -29.40 37.25 -2.08
CA ARG A 297 -28.31 38.23 -2.26
C ARG A 297 -27.00 37.59 -2.70
N LEU A 298 -26.92 36.27 -2.65
CA LEU A 298 -25.76 35.49 -3.05
C LEU A 298 -25.99 34.86 -4.43
N LYS A 299 -24.91 34.63 -5.18
CA LYS A 299 -24.96 33.86 -6.44
C LYS A 299 -25.39 32.41 -6.17
N ASP A 300 -25.86 31.72 -7.18
CA ASP A 300 -26.30 30.32 -7.05
C ASP A 300 -25.13 29.37 -6.78
N SER A 301 -23.92 29.69 -7.25
CA SER A 301 -22.67 28.98 -6.96
C SER A 301 -21.90 29.56 -5.76
N ALA A 302 -22.53 30.44 -4.98
CA ALA A 302 -21.86 31.08 -3.85
C ALA A 302 -21.49 30.08 -2.75
N ARG A 303 -20.52 30.49 -1.94
CA ARG A 303 -20.11 29.77 -0.73
C ARG A 303 -20.59 30.49 0.49
N VAL A 304 -21.11 29.75 1.46
CA VAL A 304 -21.60 30.34 2.71
C VAL A 304 -20.98 29.63 3.89
N LEU A 305 -20.23 30.34 4.72
CA LEU A 305 -19.84 29.85 6.04
C LEU A 305 -20.84 30.38 7.07
N SER A 306 -21.41 29.48 7.85
CA SER A 306 -22.44 29.82 8.84
C SER A 306 -22.14 29.21 10.20
N TYR A 307 -22.26 30.02 11.24
CA TYR A 307 -22.23 29.56 12.62
C TYR A 307 -23.44 28.70 12.92
N GLN A 308 -23.20 27.53 13.51
CA GLN A 308 -24.28 26.67 13.96
C GLN A 308 -24.67 27.03 15.40
N LYS A 309 -25.98 27.00 15.66
CA LYS A 309 -26.56 27.18 16.98
C LYS A 309 -26.72 25.81 17.65
N GLY A 310 -26.43 25.73 18.94
CA GLY A 310 -26.63 24.49 19.70
C GLY A 310 -26.04 24.56 21.09
N LYS A 311 -25.99 23.41 21.78
CA LYS A 311 -25.38 23.30 23.10
C LYS A 311 -23.88 23.56 23.02
N ILE A 312 -23.39 24.51 23.82
CA ILE A 312 -21.96 24.79 23.97
C ILE A 312 -21.31 23.68 24.80
N ILE A 313 -20.21 23.14 24.28
CA ILE A 313 -19.36 22.16 24.94
C ILE A 313 -17.99 22.83 25.15
N THR A 314 -17.64 23.03 26.42
CA THR A 314 -16.31 23.53 26.81
C THR A 314 -15.37 22.34 26.96
N GLN A 315 -14.38 22.25 26.08
CA GLN A 315 -13.43 21.14 26.03
C GLN A 315 -12.15 21.62 25.36
N HIS A 316 -11.03 21.52 26.06
CA HIS A 316 -9.72 21.84 25.50
C HIS A 316 -9.24 20.68 24.62
N THR A 317 -9.02 20.97 23.34
CA THR A 317 -8.57 20.02 22.32
C THR A 317 -7.83 20.78 21.23
N THR A 318 -7.35 20.08 20.21
CA THR A 318 -6.69 20.67 19.05
C THR A 318 -7.64 20.77 17.87
N LEU A 319 -7.57 21.88 17.11
CA LEU A 319 -8.26 22.04 15.85
C LEU A 319 -7.38 21.53 14.70
N LEU A 320 -7.83 20.46 14.06
CA LEU A 320 -7.19 19.83 12.91
C LEU A 320 -7.80 20.37 11.61
N LEU A 321 -7.01 21.11 10.85
CA LEU A 321 -7.39 21.73 9.58
C LEU A 321 -7.01 20.86 8.36
N ASN A 322 -5.98 20.04 8.50
CA ASN A 322 -5.49 19.09 7.49
C ASN A 322 -4.70 17.94 8.18
N GLN A 323 -4.30 16.92 7.42
CA GLN A 323 -3.60 15.74 7.94
C GLN A 323 -2.10 15.98 8.26
N SER A 324 -1.55 17.16 7.96
CA SER A 324 -0.12 17.46 8.09
C SER A 324 0.09 18.78 8.85
N GLN A 325 -0.35 18.83 10.10
CA GLN A 325 -0.13 19.99 10.96
C GLN A 325 1.23 19.90 11.66
N SER A 326 2.06 20.93 11.47
CA SER A 326 3.33 21.13 12.19
C SER A 326 3.15 21.89 13.51
N GLN A 327 2.02 22.59 13.69
CA GLN A 327 1.70 23.38 14.88
C GLN A 327 0.26 23.11 15.34
N PRO A 328 0.03 22.78 16.62
CA PRO A 328 -1.30 22.57 17.16
C PRO A 328 -2.06 23.90 17.28
N ILE A 329 -3.35 23.89 16.94
CA ILE A 329 -4.24 25.04 17.15
C ILE A 329 -5.15 24.72 18.33
N GLU A 330 -5.18 25.56 19.36
CA GLU A 330 -6.07 25.32 20.50
C GLU A 330 -7.54 25.55 20.12
N LEU A 331 -8.39 24.61 20.54
CA LEU A 331 -9.85 24.69 20.51
C LEU A 331 -10.37 24.53 21.94
N ARG A 332 -11.10 25.53 22.43
CA ARG A 332 -11.59 25.62 23.81
C ARG A 332 -13.08 25.32 23.93
N LYS A 333 -13.82 25.65 22.87
CA LYS A 333 -15.28 25.52 22.82
C LYS A 333 -15.74 25.06 21.45
N ARG A 334 -16.78 24.23 21.45
CA ARG A 334 -17.51 23.83 20.25
C ARG A 334 -19.00 23.73 20.51
N ILE A 335 -19.76 23.66 19.44
CA ILE A 335 -21.20 23.40 19.45
C ILE A 335 -21.40 21.89 19.24
N ALA A 336 -22.37 21.30 19.96
CA ALA A 336 -22.78 19.92 19.73
C ALA A 336 -23.24 19.75 18.28
N LEU A 337 -22.77 18.69 17.60
CA LEU A 337 -23.19 18.42 16.22
C LEU A 337 -24.68 18.12 16.16
N ASP A 338 -25.29 18.54 15.06
CA ASP A 338 -26.62 18.12 14.65
C ASP A 338 -26.53 16.96 13.64
N LYS A 339 -27.64 16.66 12.95
CA LYS A 339 -27.73 15.55 11.97
C LYS A 339 -27.34 15.97 10.54
N ILE A 340 -26.64 17.10 10.34
CA ILE A 340 -26.20 17.53 9.01
C ILE A 340 -25.19 16.51 8.45
N ARG A 341 -25.46 16.06 7.22
CA ARG A 341 -24.59 15.14 6.47
C ARG A 341 -23.73 15.92 5.49
N GLY A 342 -22.42 15.68 5.50
CA GLY A 342 -21.49 16.38 4.63
C GLY A 342 -20.06 15.90 4.77
N ALA A 343 -19.16 16.48 3.98
CA ALA A 343 -17.73 16.25 4.09
C ALA A 343 -17.15 16.98 5.31
N HIS A 344 -16.36 16.29 6.13
CA HIS A 344 -15.69 16.87 7.29
C HIS A 344 -14.44 17.62 6.80
N ILE A 345 -14.47 18.95 6.86
CA ILE A 345 -13.37 19.80 6.38
C ILE A 345 -12.38 20.04 7.51
N TRP A 346 -12.88 20.39 8.71
CA TRP A 346 -12.06 20.54 9.92
C TRP A 346 -12.60 19.62 11.02
N SER A 347 -11.71 19.14 11.89
CA SER A 347 -12.06 18.26 13.00
C SER A 347 -11.33 18.66 14.28
N ASP A 348 -11.80 18.19 15.43
CA ASP A 348 -11.05 18.30 16.68
C ASP A 348 -10.08 17.12 16.87
N GLY A 349 -9.26 17.17 17.92
CA GLY A 349 -8.30 16.11 18.27
C GLY A 349 -8.95 14.76 18.61
N PHE A 350 -10.27 14.69 18.74
CA PHE A 350 -11.04 13.45 18.95
C PHE A 350 -11.72 12.96 17.65
N GLY A 351 -11.50 13.65 16.53
CA GLY A 351 -12.10 13.33 15.24
C GLY A 351 -13.53 13.86 15.05
N GLN A 352 -14.05 14.66 15.99
CA GLN A 352 -15.36 15.28 15.84
C GLN A 352 -15.30 16.42 14.81
N ALA A 353 -16.28 16.51 13.92
CA ALA A 353 -16.31 17.59 12.93
C ALA A 353 -16.48 18.97 13.58
N ILE A 354 -15.72 19.95 13.10
CA ILE A 354 -15.82 21.36 13.47
C ILE A 354 -16.30 22.21 12.29
N LEU A 355 -15.94 21.84 11.07
CA LEU A 355 -16.45 22.45 9.85
C LEU A 355 -16.95 21.35 8.91
N ILE A 356 -18.23 21.40 8.55
CA ILE A 356 -18.87 20.43 7.64
C ILE A 356 -19.27 21.15 6.36
N LEU A 357 -18.90 20.59 5.21
CA LEU A 357 -19.41 21.02 3.90
C LEU A 357 -20.61 20.15 3.54
N GLU A 358 -21.80 20.76 3.43
CA GLU A 358 -23.04 20.06 3.08
C GLU A 358 -22.98 19.49 1.65
N ASN A 359 -23.45 18.25 1.47
CA ASN A 359 -23.48 17.59 0.17
C ASN A 359 -24.67 18.07 -0.69
N GLN A 360 -24.43 18.31 -1.98
CA GLN A 360 -25.46 18.41 -3.04
C GLN A 360 -26.48 19.56 -2.92
N LYS A 361 -26.01 20.81 -2.82
CA LYS A 361 -26.78 22.01 -3.15
C LYS A 361 -26.04 22.83 -4.22
N PRO A 362 -26.74 23.68 -5.01
CA PRO A 362 -26.08 24.58 -5.96
C PRO A 362 -25.07 25.52 -5.27
N ARG A 363 -25.39 25.95 -4.03
CA ARG A 363 -24.48 26.68 -3.14
C ARG A 363 -23.69 25.75 -2.23
N LYS A 364 -22.40 26.04 -2.05
CA LYS A 364 -21.53 25.32 -1.10
C LYS A 364 -21.72 25.87 0.31
N GLN A 365 -22.38 25.12 1.19
CA GLN A 365 -22.67 25.55 2.55
C GLN A 365 -21.72 24.88 3.56
N PHE A 366 -20.96 25.72 4.27
CA PHE A 366 -20.05 25.34 5.34
C PHE A 366 -20.72 25.62 6.70
N HIS A 367 -20.89 24.57 7.48
CA HIS A 367 -21.46 24.60 8.82
C HIS A 367 -20.34 24.58 9.85
N PHE A 368 -20.14 25.68 10.55
CA PHE A 368 -19.07 25.84 11.53
C PHE A 368 -19.60 25.72 12.95
N TYR A 369 -19.10 24.73 13.67
CA TYR A 369 -19.48 24.36 15.03
C TYR A 369 -18.54 24.95 16.09
N SER A 370 -17.92 26.08 15.78
CA SER A 370 -17.14 26.89 16.73
C SER A 370 -17.30 28.37 16.36
N ARG A 371 -16.47 29.24 16.92
CA ARG A 371 -16.44 30.68 16.63
C ARG A 371 -14.99 31.09 16.35
N PHE A 372 -14.76 32.09 15.51
CA PHE A 372 -13.42 32.65 15.29
C PHE A 372 -12.93 33.47 16.48
N ASN A 373 -13.81 33.82 17.39
CA ASN A 373 -13.48 34.50 18.63
C ASN A 373 -12.33 33.78 19.39
N PRO A 374 -11.30 34.50 19.88
CA PRO A 374 -10.20 33.91 20.63
C PRO A 374 -10.62 33.15 21.91
N GLN A 375 -11.80 33.43 22.48
CA GLN A 375 -12.33 32.65 23.60
C GLN A 375 -12.74 31.21 23.20
N TRP A 376 -12.83 30.92 21.90
CA TRP A 376 -13.23 29.62 21.36
C TRP A 376 -12.06 28.88 20.72
N THR A 377 -11.17 29.59 20.02
CA THR A 377 -10.02 28.99 19.34
C THR A 377 -8.90 30.00 19.15
N ASP A 378 -7.65 29.52 19.12
CA ASP A 378 -6.49 30.33 18.73
C ASP A 378 -6.27 30.38 17.22
N LEU A 379 -7.19 29.83 16.42
CA LEU A 379 -7.07 29.78 14.96
C LEU A 379 -6.67 31.14 14.37
N ILE A 380 -7.32 32.23 14.78
CA ILE A 380 -7.09 33.59 14.26
C ILE A 380 -5.67 34.14 14.48
N TRP A 381 -4.92 33.59 15.44
CA TRP A 381 -3.54 33.98 15.75
C TRP A 381 -2.51 33.07 15.07
N ASN A 382 -2.98 32.02 14.39
CA ASN A 382 -2.15 31.03 13.74
C ASN A 382 -2.00 31.36 12.24
N GLU A 383 -0.81 31.14 11.68
CA GLU A 383 -0.55 31.32 10.23
C GLU A 383 -1.47 30.46 9.33
N GLN A 384 -2.00 29.37 9.86
CA GLN A 384 -2.92 28.48 9.17
C GLN A 384 -4.30 29.12 8.97
N PHE A 385 -4.67 30.20 9.67
CA PHE A 385 -5.98 30.85 9.51
C PHE A 385 -6.27 31.27 8.07
N VAL A 386 -5.35 32.02 7.47
CA VAL A 386 -5.49 32.50 6.10
C VAL A 386 -5.50 31.31 5.14
N LYS A 387 -4.61 30.34 5.34
CA LYS A 387 -4.55 29.09 4.56
C LYS A 387 -5.87 28.31 4.61
N ALA A 388 -6.52 28.25 5.78
CA ALA A 388 -7.79 27.57 5.99
C ALA A 388 -8.98 28.30 5.35
N LEU A 389 -8.93 29.63 5.26
CA LEU A 389 -9.97 30.43 4.61
C LEU A 389 -9.90 30.36 3.08
N ILE A 390 -8.73 30.18 2.47
CA ILE A 390 -8.58 30.10 1.01
C ILE A 390 -9.55 29.10 0.34
N PRO A 391 -9.64 27.82 0.74
CA PRO A 391 -10.56 26.88 0.10
C PRO A 391 -12.04 27.30 0.25
N ILE A 392 -12.39 27.93 1.37
CA ILE A 392 -13.74 28.44 1.65
C ILE A 392 -14.06 29.67 0.79
N VAL A 393 -13.09 30.55 0.54
CA VAL A 393 -13.27 31.82 -0.19
C VAL A 393 -13.07 31.67 -1.69
N LEU A 394 -12.17 30.78 -2.14
CA LEU A 394 -11.73 30.66 -3.53
C LEU A 394 -12.13 29.33 -4.21
N SER A 395 -12.82 28.42 -3.51
CA SER A 395 -13.29 27.12 -4.06
C SER A 395 -12.18 26.17 -4.54
N ASN A 396 -10.92 26.38 -4.14
CA ASN A 396 -9.83 25.53 -4.61
C ASN A 396 -9.59 24.38 -3.61
N GLN A 397 -9.71 23.13 -4.07
CA GLN A 397 -9.57 21.95 -3.20
C GLN A 397 -8.11 21.54 -2.96
N ASP A 398 -7.18 21.94 -3.84
CA ASP A 398 -5.79 21.46 -3.81
C ASP A 398 -4.77 22.54 -3.44
N VAL A 399 -5.12 23.43 -2.49
CA VAL A 399 -4.20 24.49 -2.02
C VAL A 399 -2.96 23.91 -1.36
N ALA A 400 -3.10 22.75 -0.71
CA ALA A 400 -2.05 22.14 0.09
C ALA A 400 -0.86 21.59 -0.73
N TYR A 401 -1.03 21.37 -2.03
CA TYR A 401 -0.07 20.61 -2.84
C TYR A 401 0.56 21.38 -4.00
N PHE A 402 0.19 22.65 -4.24
CA PHE A 402 0.82 23.40 -5.34
C PHE A 402 2.33 23.56 -5.15
N GLY A 403 3.09 23.16 -6.16
CA GLY A 403 4.55 23.12 -6.12
C GLY A 403 5.13 21.80 -5.59
N PHE A 404 4.30 20.95 -4.98
CA PHE A 404 4.68 19.69 -4.33
C PHE A 404 3.89 18.49 -4.85
N GLU A 405 3.11 18.67 -5.92
CA GLU A 405 2.38 17.58 -6.57
C GLU A 405 3.30 16.60 -7.30
N ASP A 406 2.88 15.34 -7.35
CA ASP A 406 3.49 14.34 -8.23
C ASP A 406 3.00 14.57 -9.66
N HIS A 407 3.92 14.92 -10.56
CA HIS A 407 3.62 15.12 -11.97
C HIS A 407 4.41 14.14 -12.84
N ALA A 408 3.76 13.54 -13.84
CA ALA A 408 4.40 12.52 -14.69
C ALA A 408 5.63 13.03 -15.46
N LEU A 409 5.63 14.34 -15.77
CA LEU A 409 6.73 15.02 -16.44
C LEU A 409 7.82 15.56 -15.49
N ASP A 410 7.69 15.35 -14.17
CA ASP A 410 8.71 15.76 -13.21
C ASP A 410 10.06 15.10 -13.55
N GLN A 411 11.10 15.94 -13.62
CA GLN A 411 12.46 15.56 -13.94
C GLN A 411 13.39 15.61 -12.73
N ARG A 412 12.92 16.06 -11.55
CA ARG A 412 13.75 16.17 -10.35
C ARG A 412 14.38 14.82 -10.03
N VAL A 413 15.63 14.83 -9.62
CA VAL A 413 16.36 13.63 -9.22
C VAL A 413 16.78 13.69 -7.76
N ILE A 414 16.87 12.53 -7.12
CA ILE A 414 17.48 12.43 -5.81
C ILE A 414 18.97 12.75 -5.91
N HIS A 415 19.46 13.55 -4.96
CA HIS A 415 20.87 13.90 -4.91
C HIS A 415 21.76 12.69 -4.60
N LYS A 416 22.85 12.51 -5.36
CA LYS A 416 23.72 11.31 -5.31
C LYS A 416 24.30 11.02 -3.92
N THR A 417 24.50 12.04 -3.08
CA THR A 417 25.01 11.87 -1.71
C THR A 417 24.00 11.28 -0.73
N GLN A 418 22.70 11.27 -1.06
CA GLN A 418 21.71 10.56 -0.23
C GLN A 418 21.91 9.03 -0.30
N PHE A 419 22.56 8.55 -1.36
CA PHE A 419 22.95 7.15 -1.54
C PHE A 419 24.32 6.82 -0.95
N ASN A 420 24.85 7.63 -0.01
CA ASN A 420 26.13 7.38 0.64
C ASN A 420 26.17 5.95 1.19
N ALA A 421 26.83 5.07 0.44
CA ALA A 421 26.94 3.66 0.75
C ALA A 421 27.69 3.51 2.09
N PRO A 422 27.27 2.60 2.97
CA PRO A 422 28.14 2.21 4.06
C PRO A 422 29.48 1.75 3.48
N LYS A 423 30.59 2.11 4.14
CA LYS A 423 31.92 1.54 3.85
C LYS A 423 31.89 0.06 4.22
N ILE A 424 31.29 -0.77 3.36
CA ILE A 424 31.27 -2.21 3.55
C ILE A 424 32.69 -2.71 3.26
N GLY A 425 33.27 -3.44 4.20
CA GLY A 425 34.57 -4.10 4.03
C GLY A 425 34.57 -5.08 2.84
N GLN A 426 35.73 -5.64 2.51
CA GLN A 426 35.86 -6.58 1.39
C GLN A 426 34.80 -7.68 1.45
N SER A 427 34.16 -7.96 0.30
CA SER A 427 33.17 -9.04 0.16
C SER A 427 33.77 -10.36 0.65
N GLY A 428 33.18 -10.95 1.68
CA GLY A 428 33.50 -12.29 2.13
C GLY A 428 32.70 -13.34 1.35
N PRO A 429 33.11 -14.62 1.35
CA PRO A 429 32.28 -15.70 0.82
C PRO A 429 30.94 -15.70 1.56
N TYR A 430 29.84 -15.72 0.81
CA TYR A 430 28.50 -15.79 1.38
C TYR A 430 27.79 -17.06 0.89
N ASN A 431 26.92 -17.59 1.74
CA ASN A 431 26.15 -18.78 1.43
C ASN A 431 24.82 -18.37 0.78
N LYS A 432 24.65 -18.61 -0.52
CA LYS A 432 23.32 -18.54 -1.16
C LYS A 432 22.50 -19.73 -0.68
N ILE A 433 21.29 -19.43 -0.25
CA ILE A 433 20.31 -20.40 0.20
C ILE A 433 19.32 -20.57 -0.94
N GLU A 434 19.37 -21.71 -1.62
CA GLU A 434 18.33 -22.10 -2.57
C GLU A 434 17.34 -23.04 -1.87
N ASN A 435 16.04 -22.79 -2.06
CA ASN A 435 14.98 -23.67 -1.59
C ASN A 435 14.41 -24.42 -2.80
N GLU A 436 14.57 -25.73 -2.84
CA GLU A 436 13.99 -26.59 -3.86
C GLU A 436 12.71 -27.24 -3.29
N ASN A 437 11.57 -27.02 -3.94
CA ASN A 437 10.29 -27.60 -3.51
C ASN A 437 10.22 -29.08 -3.91
N LEU A 438 9.90 -29.96 -2.95
CA LEU A 438 9.78 -31.41 -3.16
C LEU A 438 8.35 -31.89 -3.51
N ASP A 439 7.37 -30.99 -3.55
CA ASP A 439 5.94 -31.34 -3.74
C ASP A 439 5.70 -32.24 -4.96
N HIS A 440 6.32 -31.93 -6.10
CA HIS A 440 6.14 -32.72 -7.32
C HIS A 440 6.65 -34.16 -7.19
N ILE A 441 7.78 -34.38 -6.51
CA ILE A 441 8.34 -35.72 -6.30
C ILE A 441 7.42 -36.51 -5.36
N ILE A 442 6.93 -35.88 -4.29
CA ILE A 442 6.05 -36.52 -3.31
C ILE A 442 4.71 -36.90 -3.96
N TRP A 443 4.16 -36.05 -4.83
CA TRP A 443 2.96 -36.38 -5.61
C TRP A 443 3.16 -37.58 -6.54
N CYS A 444 4.30 -37.67 -7.23
CA CYS A 444 4.61 -38.83 -8.07
C CYS A 444 4.70 -40.12 -7.25
N ILE A 445 5.34 -40.09 -6.08
CA ILE A 445 5.44 -41.25 -5.17
C ILE A 445 4.05 -41.63 -4.63
N ALA A 446 3.22 -40.66 -4.25
CA ALA A 446 1.86 -40.90 -3.78
C ALA A 446 0.98 -41.54 -4.86
N PHE A 447 1.10 -41.08 -6.10
CA PHE A 447 0.39 -41.64 -7.23
C PHE A 447 0.80 -43.10 -7.50
N LEU A 448 2.11 -43.39 -7.47
CA LEU A 448 2.62 -44.77 -7.58
C LEU A 448 2.11 -45.67 -6.46
N ALA A 449 2.13 -45.19 -5.21
CA ALA A 449 1.61 -45.93 -4.07
C ALA A 449 0.10 -46.24 -4.22
N LEU A 450 -0.68 -45.30 -4.73
CA LEU A 450 -2.11 -45.48 -5.02
C LEU A 450 -2.33 -46.52 -6.13
N MET A 451 -1.55 -46.48 -7.21
CA MET A 451 -1.62 -47.48 -8.28
C MET A 451 -1.34 -48.90 -7.77
N VAL A 452 -0.31 -49.07 -6.93
CA VAL A 452 0.02 -50.36 -6.32
C VAL A 452 -1.07 -50.82 -5.35
N GLU A 453 -1.62 -49.91 -4.53
CA GLU A 453 -2.76 -50.20 -3.63
C GLU A 453 -3.94 -50.72 -4.45
N ARG A 454 -4.26 -50.02 -5.54
CA ARG A 454 -5.39 -50.34 -6.41
C ARG A 454 -5.24 -51.72 -7.04
N ILE A 455 -4.06 -52.06 -7.57
CA ILE A 455 -3.79 -53.36 -8.18
C ILE A 455 -3.92 -54.50 -7.15
N LEU A 456 -3.36 -54.32 -5.95
CA LEU A 456 -3.44 -55.32 -4.88
C LEU A 456 -4.88 -55.50 -4.37
N SER A 457 -5.65 -54.42 -4.31
CA SER A 457 -7.07 -54.47 -3.90
C SER A 457 -7.92 -55.29 -4.86
N PHE A 458 -7.66 -55.20 -6.17
CA PHE A 458 -8.43 -55.91 -7.21
C PHE A 458 -8.09 -57.39 -7.29
N ARG A 459 -6.80 -57.77 -7.20
CA ARG A 459 -6.39 -59.18 -7.21
C ARG A 459 -7.01 -59.99 -6.08
N LYS A 460 -7.35 -59.34 -4.97
CA LYS A 460 -7.90 -59.97 -3.78
C LYS A 460 -9.41 -60.18 -3.79
N LYS A 461 -10.13 -59.54 -4.72
CA LYS A 461 -11.58 -59.70 -4.88
C LYS A 461 -11.96 -60.96 -5.69
N GLN A 462 -10.97 -61.64 -6.28
CA GLN A 462 -11.13 -62.80 -7.16
C GLN A 462 -10.79 -64.16 -6.50
N ILE A 463 -10.52 -64.20 -5.18
CA ILE A 463 -10.24 -65.41 -4.38
C ILE A 463 -11.15 -65.39 -3.16
#